data_AF-A0A1V4QSU1-F1
#
_entry.id   AF-A0A1V4QSU1-F1
#
_cell.length_a   1.000
_cell.length_b   1.000
_cell.length_c   1.000
_cell.angle_alpha   90.00
_cell.angle_beta   90.00
_cell.angle_gamma   90.00
#
_symmetry.space_group_name_H-M   'P 1'
#
loop_
_entity.id
_entity.type
_entity.pdbx_description
1 polymer ?
#
loop_
_entity_poly.entity_id
_entity_poly.type
_entity_poly.pdbx_seq_one_letter_code
_entity_poly.pdbx_strand_id
1 'polypeptide(L)'
;MHPGDYNNDGLVSILDLTPLAANFGASVDGAENPGKIDLIDGNRDGFIAISDITPLAANFDTTITGYNVYRTLLATQEEDPDPLDSERWERVLRMEGGEPVADQPTVVREGNGQDFRLPYSLNDRPEEPGFYAYFVRPYGLPGDDPSEGPISNVAKTEQPTGQPELFLTVVDRDPPLYAVGDHVILQVSIQSAYNLFSANVRFFYRSDIMQLVDAAPSMDGYDPNLLYDEAGELDPLFLGLSVGPSGVENYDVAAFNATRRAPAPTVSGSGTLAYFDFAVIDAGGAGPMNQFPQAFVFPTASNFIYLMGEEYGIFLPSPRYTDMEGITVTTGG
;
A
#
# COMPACT_ATOMS: atom_id res chain seq x y z
N MET A 1 -19.75 16.98 -0.06
CA MET A 1 -20.18 18.40 -0.07
C MET A 1 -21.52 18.47 0.62
N HIS A 2 -21.74 19.51 1.42
CA HIS A 2 -23.07 19.85 1.93
C HIS A 2 -23.71 20.88 0.99
N PRO A 3 -24.70 20.52 0.15
CA PRO A 3 -25.41 21.54 -0.62
C PRO A 3 -26.09 22.53 0.33
N GLY A 4 -25.90 23.84 0.12
CA GLY A 4 -26.48 24.90 0.95
C GLY A 4 -25.60 25.47 2.07
N ASP A 5 -24.48 24.81 2.43
CA ASP A 5 -23.53 25.24 3.47
C ASP A 5 -22.48 26.17 2.86
N TYR A 6 -22.91 27.38 2.50
CA TYR A 6 -22.12 28.36 1.75
C TYR A 6 -21.07 29.06 2.61
N ASN A 7 -21.20 29.01 3.94
CA ASN A 7 -20.14 29.44 4.85
C ASN A 7 -19.20 28.29 5.26
N ASN A 8 -19.52 27.06 4.86
CA ASN A 8 -18.76 25.85 5.18
C ASN A 8 -18.51 25.75 6.69
N ASP A 9 -19.55 25.88 7.51
CA ASP A 9 -19.52 25.64 8.95
C ASP A 9 -20.07 24.25 9.34
N GLY A 10 -20.71 23.55 8.40
CA GLY A 10 -21.24 22.20 8.56
C GLY A 10 -22.71 22.14 8.91
N LEU A 11 -23.38 23.29 9.05
CA LEU A 11 -24.81 23.43 9.29
C LEU A 11 -25.42 24.37 8.24
N VAL A 12 -26.37 23.86 7.46
CA VAL A 12 -27.12 24.72 6.54
C VAL A 12 -28.13 25.54 7.32
N SER A 13 -27.87 26.84 7.42
CA SER A 13 -28.63 27.78 8.24
C SER A 13 -28.91 29.09 7.52
N ILE A 14 -29.51 30.04 8.23
CA ILE A 14 -29.72 31.39 7.71
C ILE A 14 -28.40 32.15 7.49
N LEU A 15 -27.32 31.73 8.17
CA LEU A 15 -26.02 32.38 8.08
C LEU A 15 -25.40 32.22 6.69
N ASP A 16 -25.75 31.15 5.96
CA ASP A 16 -25.32 30.86 4.58
C ASP A 16 -25.84 31.87 3.55
N LEU A 17 -26.88 32.65 3.89
CA LEU A 17 -27.29 33.78 3.04
C LEU A 17 -26.26 34.91 3.02
N THR A 18 -25.40 35.03 4.04
CA THR A 18 -24.39 36.09 4.12
C THR A 18 -23.36 35.99 2.99
N PRO A 19 -22.67 34.85 2.80
CA PRO A 19 -21.73 34.70 1.67
C PRO A 19 -22.44 34.76 0.31
N LEU A 20 -23.67 34.24 0.19
CA LEU A 20 -24.46 34.36 -1.05
C LEU A 20 -24.74 35.83 -1.39
N ALA A 21 -25.27 36.61 -0.45
CA ALA A 21 -25.59 38.02 -0.67
C ALA A 21 -24.34 38.86 -0.96
N ALA A 22 -23.23 38.58 -0.28
CA ALA A 22 -21.97 39.29 -0.48
C ALA A 22 -21.36 39.06 -1.88
N ASN A 23 -21.68 37.93 -2.52
CA ASN A 23 -21.14 37.56 -3.84
C ASN A 23 -22.22 37.51 -4.93
N PHE A 24 -23.41 38.07 -4.69
CA PHE A 24 -24.51 38.03 -5.63
C PHE A 24 -24.14 38.66 -6.98
N GLY A 25 -24.38 37.94 -8.08
CA GLY A 25 -24.02 38.33 -9.44
C GLY A 25 -22.57 38.03 -9.83
N ALA A 26 -21.76 37.46 -8.93
CA ALA A 26 -20.43 36.96 -9.28
C ALA A 26 -20.53 35.72 -10.18
N SER A 27 -19.51 35.49 -11.00
CA SER A 27 -19.30 34.25 -11.74
C SER A 27 -18.11 33.50 -11.18
N VAL A 28 -18.16 32.17 -11.19
CA VAL A 28 -17.00 31.32 -10.87
C VAL A 28 -15.84 31.64 -11.82
N ASP A 29 -16.16 31.83 -13.11
CA ASP A 29 -15.19 32.21 -14.13
C ASP A 29 -14.77 33.68 -13.96
N GLY A 30 -13.49 33.89 -13.63
CA GLY A 30 -12.91 35.22 -13.48
C GLY A 30 -12.97 35.80 -12.06
N ALA A 31 -13.46 35.05 -11.08
CA ALA A 31 -13.35 35.43 -9.67
C ALA A 31 -11.88 35.41 -9.19
N GLU A 32 -11.55 36.30 -8.24
CA GLU A 32 -10.25 36.30 -7.56
C GLU A 32 -10.02 35.03 -6.74
N ASN A 33 -11.08 34.48 -6.15
CA ASN A 33 -11.10 33.19 -5.46
C ASN A 33 -12.20 32.28 -6.04
N PRO A 34 -11.94 31.56 -7.15
CA PRO A 34 -12.94 30.69 -7.79
C PRO A 34 -13.46 29.60 -6.87
N GLY A 35 -12.63 29.04 -5.98
CA GLY A 35 -13.04 27.98 -5.05
C GLY A 35 -14.10 28.44 -4.03
N LYS A 36 -14.06 29.72 -3.64
CA LYS A 36 -15.10 30.33 -2.81
C LYS A 36 -16.40 30.56 -3.55
N ILE A 37 -16.31 31.06 -4.78
CA ILE A 37 -17.52 31.27 -5.59
C ILE A 37 -18.17 29.92 -5.92
N ASP A 38 -17.38 28.89 -6.28
CA ASP A 38 -17.84 27.51 -6.51
C ASP A 38 -18.42 26.81 -5.26
N LEU A 39 -18.05 27.26 -4.05
CA LEU A 39 -18.68 26.81 -2.82
C LEU A 39 -20.09 27.41 -2.65
N ILE A 40 -20.27 28.69 -3.02
CA ILE A 40 -21.52 29.45 -2.87
C ILE A 40 -22.51 29.14 -4.02
N ASP A 41 -22.00 28.80 -5.21
CA ASP A 41 -22.75 28.36 -6.38
C ASP A 41 -23.40 26.99 -6.11
N GLY A 42 -24.56 27.02 -5.48
CA GLY A 42 -25.25 25.84 -4.99
C GLY A 42 -25.93 25.04 -6.08
N ASN A 43 -26.40 25.70 -7.14
CA ASN A 43 -26.99 25.01 -8.29
C ASN A 43 -25.95 24.60 -9.36
N ARG A 44 -24.70 25.07 -9.20
CA ARG A 44 -23.54 24.75 -10.05
C ARG A 44 -23.72 25.21 -11.49
N ASP A 45 -24.34 26.38 -11.70
CA ASP A 45 -24.50 26.97 -13.03
C ASP A 45 -23.38 27.97 -13.41
N GLY A 46 -22.43 28.18 -12.49
CA GLY A 46 -21.30 29.08 -12.66
C GLY A 46 -21.58 30.54 -12.25
N PHE A 47 -22.78 30.85 -11.75
CA PHE A 47 -23.21 32.20 -11.39
C PHE A 47 -23.96 32.25 -10.06
N ILE A 48 -23.58 33.18 -9.19
CA ILE A 48 -24.29 33.37 -7.91
C ILE A 48 -25.57 34.17 -8.16
N ALA A 49 -26.70 33.51 -8.06
CA ALA A 49 -28.02 34.06 -8.33
C ALA A 49 -29.06 33.63 -7.28
N ILE A 50 -30.31 34.04 -7.49
CA ILE A 50 -31.42 33.68 -6.60
C ILE A 50 -31.70 32.17 -6.59
N SER A 51 -31.33 31.48 -7.68
CA SER A 51 -31.45 30.02 -7.82
C SER A 51 -30.61 29.27 -6.78
N ASP A 52 -29.53 29.86 -6.27
CA ASP A 52 -28.71 29.28 -5.19
C ASP A 52 -29.41 29.25 -3.84
N ILE A 53 -30.54 29.94 -3.68
CA ILE A 53 -31.36 29.77 -2.46
C ILE A 53 -32.05 28.41 -2.47
N THR A 54 -32.31 27.80 -3.63
CA THR A 54 -33.05 26.53 -3.71
C THR A 54 -32.30 25.38 -3.02
N PRO A 55 -31.00 25.13 -3.28
CA PRO A 55 -30.25 24.11 -2.54
C PRO A 55 -30.15 24.39 -1.04
N LEU A 56 -29.99 25.65 -0.63
CA LEU A 56 -30.00 26.05 0.78
C LEU A 56 -31.34 25.71 1.45
N ALA A 57 -32.46 26.11 0.83
CA ALA A 57 -33.79 25.84 1.37
C ALA A 57 -34.11 24.33 1.42
N ALA A 58 -33.65 23.57 0.43
CA ALA A 58 -33.85 22.12 0.37
C ALA A 58 -33.09 21.36 1.47
N ASN A 59 -32.00 21.95 2.00
CA ASN A 59 -31.15 21.35 3.02
C ASN A 59 -31.20 22.13 4.33
N PHE A 60 -32.16 23.03 4.53
CA PHE A 60 -32.18 23.87 5.72
C PHE A 60 -32.27 23.03 7.01
N ASP A 61 -31.47 23.40 8.02
CA ASP A 61 -31.37 22.73 9.33
C ASP A 61 -30.73 21.33 9.30
N THR A 62 -30.08 20.94 8.20
CA THR A 62 -29.28 19.72 8.16
C THR A 62 -27.83 19.99 8.55
N THR A 63 -27.21 19.01 9.22
CA THR A 63 -25.82 19.10 9.69
C THR A 63 -24.99 17.98 9.07
N ILE A 64 -23.73 18.28 8.74
CA ILE A 64 -22.71 17.27 8.41
C ILE A 64 -21.58 17.35 9.43
N THR A 65 -21.36 16.23 10.11
CA THR A 65 -20.25 16.04 11.05
C THR A 65 -19.07 15.27 10.43
N GLY A 66 -19.28 14.66 9.25
CA GLY A 66 -18.22 14.02 8.48
C GLY A 66 -18.72 13.29 7.24
N TYR A 67 -17.92 12.35 6.75
CA TYR A 67 -18.24 11.53 5.59
C TYR A 67 -17.98 10.06 5.88
N ASN A 68 -18.93 9.21 5.48
CA ASN A 68 -18.69 7.79 5.34
C ASN A 68 -18.08 7.54 3.97
N VAL A 69 -16.97 6.81 3.96
CA VAL A 69 -16.30 6.42 2.71
C VAL A 69 -16.62 4.95 2.48
N TYR A 70 -17.00 4.63 1.26
CA TYR A 70 -17.31 3.28 0.83
C TYR A 70 -16.32 2.86 -0.23
N ARG A 71 -15.93 1.59 -0.21
CA ARG A 71 -15.07 0.96 -1.20
C ARG A 71 -15.71 -0.30 -1.74
N THR A 72 -15.31 -0.69 -2.95
CA THR A 72 -15.55 -2.02 -3.47
C THR A 72 -14.41 -2.44 -4.38
N LEU A 73 -14.08 -3.74 -4.37
CA LEU A 73 -13.13 -4.33 -5.30
C LEU A 73 -13.79 -4.44 -6.69
N LEU A 74 -13.00 -4.14 -7.72
CA LEU A 74 -13.39 -4.26 -9.12
C LEU A 74 -12.69 -5.47 -9.73
N ALA A 75 -13.40 -6.18 -10.60
CA ALA A 75 -12.84 -7.27 -11.39
C ALA A 75 -11.85 -6.75 -12.45
N THR A 76 -12.06 -5.53 -12.94
CA THR A 76 -11.24 -4.86 -13.97
C THR A 76 -11.28 -3.34 -13.75
N GLN A 77 -10.33 -2.60 -14.33
CA GLN A 77 -10.29 -1.14 -14.24
C GLN A 77 -11.48 -0.47 -14.97
N GLU A 78 -11.98 -1.11 -16.01
CA GLU A 78 -13.08 -0.65 -16.85
C GLU A 78 -14.44 -0.80 -16.18
N GLU A 79 -14.54 -1.64 -15.14
CA GLU A 79 -15.78 -1.85 -14.42
C GLU A 79 -16.32 -0.53 -13.82
N ASP A 80 -17.63 -0.32 -13.93
CA ASP A 80 -18.32 0.85 -13.38
C ASP A 80 -19.41 0.37 -12.41
N PRO A 81 -19.09 0.21 -11.11
CA PRO A 81 -20.04 -0.34 -10.15
C PRO A 81 -21.19 0.66 -9.89
N ASP A 82 -22.41 0.15 -9.81
CA ASP A 82 -23.56 0.96 -9.40
C ASP A 82 -23.41 1.36 -7.92
N PRO A 83 -23.30 2.65 -7.58
CA PRO A 83 -23.21 3.08 -6.18
C PRO A 83 -24.47 2.76 -5.37
N LEU A 84 -25.59 2.43 -6.01
CA LEU A 84 -26.83 2.02 -5.34
C LEU A 84 -26.86 0.53 -4.97
N ASP A 85 -25.90 -0.27 -5.43
CA ASP A 85 -25.79 -1.69 -5.09
C ASP A 85 -25.22 -1.88 -3.67
N SER A 86 -26.05 -1.65 -2.65
CA SER A 86 -25.61 -1.63 -1.24
C SER A 86 -24.98 -2.92 -0.74
N GLU A 87 -25.18 -4.06 -1.42
CA GLU A 87 -24.57 -5.34 -1.04
C GLU A 87 -23.09 -5.42 -1.44
N ARG A 88 -22.67 -4.60 -2.41
CA ARG A 88 -21.33 -4.60 -2.99
C ARG A 88 -20.34 -3.70 -2.25
N TRP A 89 -20.83 -2.68 -1.56
CA TRP A 89 -19.99 -1.63 -0.98
C TRP A 89 -19.71 -1.89 0.49
N GLU A 90 -18.42 -1.90 0.82
CA GLU A 90 -17.95 -1.97 2.20
C GLU A 90 -17.65 -0.56 2.69
N ARG A 91 -18.12 -0.22 3.90
CA ARG A 91 -17.74 1.03 4.54
C ARG A 91 -16.30 0.96 5.04
N VAL A 92 -15.47 1.90 4.59
CA VAL A 92 -14.08 2.03 5.04
C VAL A 92 -14.03 2.47 6.49
N LEU A 93 -13.17 1.81 7.26
CA LEU A 93 -12.98 2.04 8.69
C LEU A 93 -11.92 3.12 8.92
N ARG A 94 -12.09 3.92 9.98
CA ARG A 94 -11.17 5.01 10.32
C ARG A 94 -9.78 4.51 10.77
N MET A 95 -9.71 3.31 11.35
CA MET A 95 -8.47 2.67 11.78
C MET A 95 -8.43 1.24 11.26
N GLU A 96 -7.29 0.86 10.68
CA GLU A 96 -6.99 -0.51 10.23
C GLU A 96 -7.14 -1.47 11.43
N GLY A 97 -8.05 -2.46 11.31
CA GLY A 97 -8.35 -3.43 12.38
C GLY A 97 -9.22 -2.90 13.54
N GLY A 98 -9.73 -1.67 13.48
CA GLY A 98 -10.70 -1.17 14.45
C GLY A 98 -12.14 -1.47 14.02
N GLU A 99 -12.99 -1.94 14.94
CA GLU A 99 -14.42 -2.10 14.66
C GLU A 99 -15.03 -0.76 14.18
N PRO A 100 -15.94 -0.77 13.18
CA PRO A 100 -16.69 0.41 12.83
C PRO A 100 -17.39 0.94 14.07
N VAL A 101 -17.01 2.14 14.51
CA VAL A 101 -17.83 2.86 15.47
C VAL A 101 -19.05 3.32 14.68
N ALA A 102 -20.15 2.55 14.80
CA ALA A 102 -21.40 2.79 14.07
C ALA A 102 -21.84 4.26 14.11
N ASP A 103 -21.53 4.93 15.23
CA ASP A 103 -21.93 6.29 15.55
C ASP A 103 -20.91 7.38 15.17
N GLN A 104 -19.91 7.10 14.34
CA GLN A 104 -18.94 8.10 13.87
C GLN A 104 -18.77 8.06 12.36
N PRO A 105 -18.43 9.18 11.69
CA PRO A 105 -18.07 9.16 10.28
C PRO A 105 -16.72 8.47 10.04
N THR A 106 -16.48 7.96 8.83
CA THR A 106 -15.15 7.46 8.41
C THR A 106 -14.11 8.59 8.46
N VAL A 107 -14.47 9.76 7.92
CA VAL A 107 -13.64 10.97 7.94
C VAL A 107 -14.41 12.08 8.66
N VAL A 108 -13.86 12.57 9.77
CA VAL A 108 -14.48 13.67 10.53
C VAL A 108 -14.32 14.96 9.74
N ARG A 109 -15.36 15.79 9.73
CA ARG A 109 -15.29 17.13 9.18
C ARG A 109 -14.48 18.03 10.10
N GLU A 110 -13.30 18.45 9.65
CA GLU A 110 -12.50 19.46 10.35
C GLU A 110 -12.82 20.83 9.75
N GLY A 111 -13.70 21.58 10.43
CA GLY A 111 -13.93 22.99 10.10
C GLY A 111 -12.65 23.78 10.36
N ASN A 112 -11.94 24.16 9.32
CA ASN A 112 -10.66 24.88 9.40
C ASN A 112 -10.79 26.37 8.99
N GLY A 113 -12.02 26.85 8.82
CA GLY A 113 -12.31 28.21 8.38
C GLY A 113 -11.95 28.48 6.91
N GLN A 114 -11.71 27.44 6.11
CA GLN A 114 -11.51 27.58 4.67
C GLN A 114 -12.83 27.96 3.98
N ASP A 115 -12.71 28.93 3.09
CA ASP A 115 -13.81 29.45 2.27
C ASP A 115 -13.92 28.73 0.92
N PHE A 116 -13.31 27.56 0.78
CA PHE A 116 -13.42 26.68 -0.39
C PHE A 116 -13.81 25.26 0.05
N ARG A 117 -14.16 24.42 -0.93
CA ARG A 117 -14.56 23.02 -0.69
C ARG A 117 -13.45 22.26 0.05
N LEU A 118 -13.78 21.71 1.23
CA LEU A 118 -12.81 20.98 2.06
C LEU A 118 -12.27 19.74 1.31
N PRO A 119 -10.96 19.67 1.05
CA PRO A 119 -10.35 18.44 0.56
C PRO A 119 -10.23 17.46 1.74
N TYR A 120 -10.62 16.21 1.51
CA TYR A 120 -10.40 15.13 2.46
C TYR A 120 -9.33 14.19 1.91
N SER A 121 -8.41 13.77 2.77
CA SER A 121 -7.46 12.71 2.47
C SER A 121 -7.78 11.52 3.38
N LEU A 122 -7.97 10.36 2.77
CA LEU A 122 -8.12 9.10 3.46
C LEU A 122 -6.96 8.21 3.06
N ASN A 123 -6.30 7.60 4.03
CA ASN A 123 -5.35 6.53 3.80
C ASN A 123 -6.09 5.20 4.01
N ASP A 124 -6.56 4.62 2.91
CA ASP A 124 -7.21 3.31 2.92
C ASP A 124 -6.20 2.23 2.54
N ARG A 125 -6.29 1.08 3.22
CA ARG A 125 -5.48 -0.11 2.97
C ARG A 125 -6.40 -1.32 3.00
N PRO A 126 -7.02 -1.68 1.86
CA PRO A 126 -7.77 -2.93 1.79
C PRO A 126 -6.89 -4.15 2.10
N GLU A 127 -7.45 -5.36 2.13
CA GLU A 127 -6.67 -6.60 2.33
C GLU A 127 -6.18 -7.22 1.02
N GLU A 128 -6.95 -7.08 -0.06
CA GLU A 128 -6.71 -7.72 -1.36
C GLU A 128 -6.22 -6.72 -2.40
N PRO A 129 -5.12 -6.98 -3.15
CA PRO A 129 -4.64 -6.03 -4.15
C PRO A 129 -5.61 -5.98 -5.32
N GLY A 130 -5.78 -4.79 -5.90
CA GLY A 130 -6.58 -4.66 -7.11
C GLY A 130 -7.09 -3.26 -7.40
N PHE A 131 -8.05 -3.21 -8.30
CA PHE A 131 -8.75 -1.99 -8.65
C PHE A 131 -9.90 -1.77 -7.68
N TYR A 132 -9.97 -0.58 -7.11
CA TYR A 132 -11.00 -0.20 -6.17
C TYR A 132 -11.80 0.98 -6.71
N ALA A 133 -13.09 0.94 -6.47
CA ALA A 133 -13.95 2.10 -6.58
C ALA A 133 -14.27 2.64 -5.19
N TYR A 134 -14.44 3.97 -5.10
CA TYR A 134 -14.76 4.69 -3.89
C TYR A 134 -15.90 5.66 -4.13
N PHE A 135 -16.79 5.80 -3.15
CA PHE A 135 -17.66 6.96 -3.06
C PHE A 135 -17.75 7.42 -1.61
N VAL A 136 -18.28 8.62 -1.41
CA VAL A 136 -18.55 9.16 -0.08
C VAL A 136 -20.02 9.51 0.09
N ARG A 137 -20.51 9.38 1.32
CA ARG A 137 -21.83 9.87 1.74
C ARG A 137 -21.68 10.80 2.93
N PRO A 138 -22.44 11.90 2.99
CA PRO A 138 -22.42 12.79 4.13
C PRO A 138 -23.00 12.10 5.36
N TYR A 139 -22.38 12.35 6.51
CA TYR A 139 -22.77 11.80 7.81
C TYR A 139 -23.20 12.94 8.73
N GLY A 140 -24.45 12.88 9.21
CA GLY A 140 -25.05 13.88 10.09
C GLY A 140 -24.94 13.49 11.56
N LEU A 141 -25.81 12.59 12.02
CA LEU A 141 -25.86 12.14 13.42
C LEU A 141 -25.90 10.60 13.57
N PRO A 142 -25.48 10.08 14.74
CA PRO A 142 -25.72 8.68 15.12
C PRO A 142 -27.21 8.34 15.10
N GLY A 143 -27.59 7.32 14.32
CA GLY A 143 -28.99 6.87 14.21
C GLY A 143 -29.78 7.48 13.03
N ASP A 144 -29.13 8.23 12.14
CA ASP A 144 -29.68 8.56 10.81
C ASP A 144 -29.68 7.30 9.91
N ASP A 145 -30.40 6.26 10.31
CA ASP A 145 -30.77 5.13 9.46
C ASP A 145 -32.23 5.35 8.99
N PRO A 146 -32.50 5.40 7.67
CA PRO A 146 -31.61 5.00 6.57
C PRO A 146 -30.97 6.14 5.78
N SER A 147 -31.18 7.40 6.15
CA SER A 147 -30.91 8.54 5.27
C SER A 147 -29.54 9.17 5.49
N GLU A 148 -28.47 8.39 5.31
CA GLU A 148 -27.22 8.98 4.83
C GLU A 148 -27.54 9.78 3.55
N GLY A 149 -26.97 10.98 3.41
CA GLY A 149 -27.33 11.86 2.29
C GLY A 149 -26.89 11.32 0.92
N PRO A 150 -27.02 12.14 -0.14
CA PRO A 150 -26.78 11.70 -1.50
C PRO A 150 -25.35 11.17 -1.71
N ILE A 151 -25.22 10.17 -2.57
CA ILE A 151 -23.94 9.56 -2.94
C ILE A 151 -23.14 10.54 -3.79
N SER A 152 -21.83 10.61 -3.55
CA SER A 152 -20.91 11.33 -4.43
C SER A 152 -20.76 10.66 -5.80
N ASN A 153 -19.95 11.26 -6.67
CA ASN A 153 -19.38 10.53 -7.79
C ASN A 153 -18.54 9.34 -7.29
N VAL A 154 -18.47 8.30 -8.11
CA VAL A 154 -17.56 7.17 -7.92
C VAL A 154 -16.19 7.56 -8.46
N ALA A 155 -15.15 7.38 -7.65
CA ALA A 155 -13.75 7.51 -8.05
C ALA A 155 -13.11 6.13 -8.11
N LYS A 156 -12.29 5.86 -9.14
CA LYS A 156 -11.60 4.58 -9.31
C LYS A 156 -10.10 4.77 -9.15
N THR A 157 -9.46 3.85 -8.44
CA THR A 157 -8.01 3.85 -8.24
C THR A 157 -7.52 2.42 -8.09
N GLU A 158 -6.26 2.18 -8.43
CA GLU A 158 -5.59 0.92 -8.13
C GLU A 158 -4.96 1.03 -6.74
N GLN A 159 -5.08 -0.02 -5.90
CA GLN A 159 -4.57 -0.03 -4.53
C GLN A 159 -3.56 -1.19 -4.31
N PRO A 160 -2.35 -0.89 -3.80
CA PRO A 160 -1.48 -1.86 -3.14
C PRO A 160 -2.01 -2.16 -1.75
N THR A 161 -2.33 -3.40 -1.46
CA THR A 161 -3.02 -3.73 -0.19
C THR A 161 -2.50 -5.00 0.45
N GLY A 162 -1.91 -5.89 -0.34
CA GLY A 162 -0.99 -6.88 0.20
C GLY A 162 0.18 -6.15 0.84
N GLN A 163 0.31 -6.21 2.17
CA GLN A 163 1.62 -6.02 2.78
C GLN A 163 2.52 -7.06 2.11
N PRO A 164 3.54 -6.65 1.34
CA PRO A 164 4.35 -7.62 0.60
C PRO A 164 4.93 -8.62 1.61
N GLU A 165 4.98 -9.89 1.25
CA GLU A 165 5.58 -10.90 2.12
C GLU A 165 6.90 -11.34 1.52
N LEU A 166 7.97 -11.35 2.32
CA LEU A 166 9.29 -11.82 1.90
C LEU A 166 9.57 -13.20 2.46
N PHE A 167 10.16 -14.04 1.61
CA PHE A 167 10.47 -15.43 1.91
C PHE A 167 11.94 -15.73 1.65
N LEU A 168 12.49 -16.63 2.46
CA LEU A 168 13.77 -17.28 2.24
C LEU A 168 13.48 -18.76 2.02
N THR A 169 13.96 -19.34 0.93
CA THR A 169 13.65 -20.74 0.58
C THR A 169 14.88 -21.42 0.02
N VAL A 170 15.23 -22.60 0.55
CA VAL A 170 16.28 -23.44 -0.04
C VAL A 170 15.69 -24.23 -1.19
N VAL A 171 16.25 -24.10 -2.40
CA VAL A 171 15.58 -24.54 -3.64
C VAL A 171 16.24 -25.73 -4.35
N ASP A 172 17.40 -26.18 -3.91
CA ASP A 172 18.20 -27.17 -4.63
C ASP A 172 18.02 -28.62 -4.14
N ARG A 173 17.43 -28.87 -2.96
CA ARG A 173 17.18 -30.23 -2.43
C ARG A 173 15.95 -30.35 -1.54
N ASP A 174 15.25 -31.48 -1.63
CA ASP A 174 14.21 -31.92 -0.69
C ASP A 174 14.42 -33.41 -0.31
N PRO A 175 14.82 -33.74 0.95
CA PRO A 175 15.07 -32.83 2.06
C PRO A 175 16.40 -32.04 1.91
N PRO A 176 16.57 -30.91 2.62
CA PRO A 176 17.77 -30.08 2.56
C PRO A 176 18.94 -30.71 3.33
N LEU A 177 19.52 -31.78 2.79
CA LEU A 177 20.69 -32.49 3.34
C LEU A 177 21.95 -32.18 2.52
N TYR A 178 22.99 -31.69 3.19
CA TYR A 178 24.24 -31.25 2.59
C TYR A 178 25.46 -31.84 3.29
N ALA A 179 26.57 -32.00 2.57
CA ALA A 179 27.88 -32.32 3.14
C ALA A 179 28.81 -31.09 3.08
N VAL A 180 29.94 -31.13 3.81
CA VAL A 180 30.97 -30.08 3.69
C VAL A 180 31.51 -30.07 2.24
N GLY A 181 31.51 -28.90 1.62
CA GLY A 181 31.85 -28.69 0.22
C GLY A 181 30.64 -28.71 -0.73
N ASP A 182 29.45 -29.11 -0.27
CA ASP A 182 28.22 -28.90 -1.05
C ASP A 182 27.89 -27.41 -1.12
N HIS A 183 27.10 -27.06 -2.13
CA HIS A 183 26.49 -25.74 -2.29
C HIS A 183 25.03 -25.79 -1.84
N VAL A 184 24.54 -24.68 -1.28
CA VAL A 184 23.15 -24.45 -0.88
C VAL A 184 22.65 -23.24 -1.65
N ILE A 185 21.56 -23.41 -2.39
CA ILE A 185 20.96 -22.30 -3.14
C ILE A 185 19.77 -21.75 -2.37
N LEU A 186 19.89 -20.49 -1.96
CA LEU A 186 18.84 -19.75 -1.29
C LEU A 186 18.14 -18.80 -2.27
N GLN A 187 16.83 -18.97 -2.44
CA GLN A 187 15.96 -18.04 -3.13
C GLN A 187 15.40 -17.03 -2.13
N VAL A 188 15.54 -15.74 -2.44
CA VAL A 188 14.77 -14.67 -1.79
C VAL A 188 13.61 -14.34 -2.70
N SER A 189 12.37 -14.50 -2.24
CA SER A 189 11.17 -14.20 -3.04
C SER A 189 10.23 -13.25 -2.32
N ILE A 190 9.32 -12.65 -3.09
CA ILE A 190 8.29 -11.75 -2.61
C ILE A 190 6.91 -12.21 -3.08
N GLN A 191 5.90 -12.05 -2.25
CA GLN A 191 4.50 -12.22 -2.63
C GLN A 191 3.74 -10.91 -2.51
N SER A 192 2.77 -10.72 -3.42
CA SER A 192 1.87 -9.57 -3.42
C SER A 192 2.61 -8.23 -3.47
N ALA A 193 3.75 -8.19 -4.18
CA ALA A 193 4.42 -6.94 -4.48
C ALA A 193 3.52 -6.09 -5.37
N TYR A 194 3.55 -4.78 -5.18
CA TYR A 194 2.77 -3.86 -6.00
C TYR A 194 3.57 -2.61 -6.29
N ASN A 195 3.56 -2.20 -7.56
CA ASN A 195 4.36 -1.10 -8.07
C ASN A 195 5.83 -1.16 -7.62
N LEU A 196 6.38 -2.35 -7.47
CA LEU A 196 7.75 -2.55 -7.04
C LEU A 196 8.72 -2.10 -8.14
N PHE A 197 9.56 -1.13 -7.81
CA PHE A 197 10.63 -0.65 -8.67
C PHE A 197 12.01 -1.12 -8.20
N SER A 198 12.19 -1.20 -6.89
CA SER A 198 13.45 -1.57 -6.27
C SER A 198 13.24 -2.29 -4.94
N ALA A 199 14.09 -3.28 -4.67
CA ALA A 199 14.16 -4.01 -3.43
C ALA A 199 15.58 -3.92 -2.86
N ASN A 200 15.71 -3.44 -1.63
CA ASN A 200 16.89 -3.61 -0.79
C ASN A 200 16.52 -4.60 0.30
N VAL A 201 17.15 -5.77 0.33
CA VAL A 201 16.82 -6.81 1.30
C VAL A 201 18.10 -7.28 1.96
N ARG A 202 18.01 -7.55 3.27
CA ARG A 202 19.11 -8.07 4.06
C ARG A 202 18.58 -9.20 4.95
N PHE A 203 19.40 -10.22 5.13
CA PHE A 203 19.11 -11.37 5.97
C PHE A 203 20.39 -11.89 6.60
N PHE A 204 20.24 -12.70 7.65
CA PHE A 204 21.33 -13.35 8.33
C PHE A 204 21.51 -14.77 7.82
N TYR A 205 22.76 -15.22 7.73
CA TYR A 205 23.10 -16.61 7.50
C TYR A 205 24.15 -17.08 8.50
N ARG A 206 24.16 -18.38 8.82
CA ARG A 206 25.12 -18.98 9.75
C ARG A 206 26.54 -19.03 9.13
N SER A 207 27.40 -18.08 9.50
CA SER A 207 28.74 -17.92 8.95
C SER A 207 29.78 -18.90 9.49
N ASP A 208 29.45 -19.63 10.55
CA ASP A 208 30.29 -20.69 11.10
C ASP A 208 30.22 -22.00 10.30
N ILE A 209 29.12 -22.23 9.58
CA ILE A 209 28.92 -23.45 8.77
C ILE A 209 28.83 -23.19 7.28
N MET A 210 28.59 -21.94 6.87
CA MET A 210 28.44 -21.57 5.46
C MET A 210 29.25 -20.32 5.10
N GLN A 211 29.69 -20.26 3.85
CA GLN A 211 30.31 -19.09 3.27
C GLN A 211 29.54 -18.66 2.01
N LEU A 212 29.19 -17.38 1.91
CA LEU A 212 28.61 -16.84 0.69
C LEU A 212 29.63 -16.93 -0.46
N VAL A 213 29.25 -17.60 -1.55
CA VAL A 213 30.05 -17.77 -2.77
C VAL A 213 29.65 -16.70 -3.79
N ASP A 214 28.35 -16.61 -4.09
CA ASP A 214 27.84 -15.71 -5.11
C ASP A 214 26.42 -15.24 -4.80
N ALA A 215 26.01 -14.14 -5.41
CA ALA A 215 24.65 -13.62 -5.37
C ALA A 215 24.29 -13.07 -6.74
N ALA A 216 23.15 -13.50 -7.27
CA ALA A 216 22.72 -13.16 -8.62
C ALA A 216 21.21 -12.88 -8.68
N PRO A 217 20.75 -12.03 -9.62
CA PRO A 217 19.32 -11.82 -9.83
C PRO A 217 18.67 -13.02 -10.52
N SER A 218 19.44 -13.90 -11.16
CA SER A 218 18.96 -15.15 -11.77
C SER A 218 20.04 -16.22 -11.68
N MET A 219 19.66 -17.49 -11.68
CA MET A 219 20.58 -18.63 -11.65
C MET A 219 20.10 -19.70 -12.63
N ASP A 220 21.03 -20.34 -13.36
CA ASP A 220 20.70 -21.36 -14.35
C ASP A 220 19.88 -22.49 -13.72
N GLY A 221 18.73 -22.80 -14.34
CA GLY A 221 17.80 -23.83 -13.85
C GLY A 221 16.72 -23.31 -12.91
N TYR A 222 16.70 -22.01 -12.59
CA TYR A 222 15.69 -21.36 -11.75
C TYR A 222 14.99 -20.20 -12.46
N ASP A 223 13.83 -19.80 -11.92
CA ASP A 223 13.04 -18.70 -12.47
C ASP A 223 13.78 -17.36 -12.39
N PRO A 224 13.64 -16.48 -13.40
CA PRO A 224 14.26 -15.16 -13.34
C PRO A 224 13.66 -14.29 -12.23
N ASN A 225 14.41 -13.27 -11.81
CA ASN A 225 13.94 -12.29 -10.85
C ASN A 225 12.74 -11.48 -11.41
N LEU A 226 11.77 -11.17 -10.55
CA LEU A 226 10.52 -10.45 -10.81
C LEU A 226 10.72 -9.07 -11.47
N LEU A 227 11.86 -8.44 -11.24
CA LEU A 227 12.28 -7.15 -11.80
C LEU A 227 12.93 -7.26 -13.18
N TYR A 228 13.15 -8.48 -13.70
CA TYR A 228 13.48 -8.67 -15.11
C TYR A 228 12.32 -8.21 -15.99
N ASP A 229 12.66 -7.60 -17.11
CA ASP A 229 11.70 -7.43 -18.19
C ASP A 229 11.46 -8.78 -18.88
N GLU A 230 10.21 -9.14 -19.16
CA GLU A 230 9.86 -10.35 -19.93
C GLU A 230 10.51 -10.34 -21.33
N ALA A 231 10.78 -9.14 -21.87
CA ALA A 231 11.51 -8.98 -23.12
C ALA A 231 12.99 -9.38 -23.00
N GLY A 232 13.51 -9.56 -21.78
CA GLY A 232 14.92 -9.89 -21.51
C GLY A 232 15.90 -8.79 -21.94
N GLU A 233 15.41 -7.60 -22.28
CA GLU A 233 16.23 -6.55 -22.89
C GLU A 233 17.07 -5.76 -21.87
N LEU A 234 16.65 -5.75 -20.59
CA LEU A 234 17.32 -4.99 -19.53
C LEU A 234 17.40 -5.78 -18.23
N ASP A 235 18.62 -6.22 -17.89
CA ASP A 235 18.92 -6.75 -16.57
C ASP A 235 18.66 -5.67 -15.49
N PRO A 236 18.08 -6.03 -14.33
CA PRO A 236 18.01 -5.11 -13.21
C PRO A 236 19.42 -4.66 -12.83
N LEU A 237 19.55 -3.44 -12.32
CA LEU A 237 20.75 -3.06 -11.58
C LEU A 237 20.76 -3.90 -10.30
N PHE A 238 21.64 -4.89 -10.27
CA PHE A 238 21.77 -5.81 -9.15
C PHE A 238 23.13 -5.65 -8.46
N LEU A 239 23.10 -5.63 -7.14
CA LEU A 239 24.28 -5.69 -6.29
C LEU A 239 23.97 -6.63 -5.12
N GLY A 240 24.53 -7.83 -5.15
CA GLY A 240 24.50 -8.78 -4.04
C GLY A 240 25.86 -8.86 -3.36
N LEU A 241 25.90 -8.88 -2.03
CA LEU A 241 27.15 -8.99 -1.28
C LEU A 241 26.97 -9.59 0.12
N SER A 242 28.06 -10.14 0.66
CA SER A 242 28.22 -10.30 2.10
C SER A 242 28.63 -8.95 2.70
N VAL A 243 27.87 -8.49 3.70
CA VAL A 243 28.10 -7.23 4.41
C VAL A 243 29.05 -7.43 5.60
N GLY A 244 29.27 -8.68 6.02
CA GLY A 244 30.13 -9.05 7.14
C GLY A 244 29.36 -9.38 8.42
N PRO A 245 30.01 -9.32 9.60
CA PRO A 245 29.43 -9.80 10.85
C PRO A 245 28.14 -9.06 11.24
N SER A 246 27.11 -9.82 11.67
CA SER A 246 25.82 -9.25 12.10
C SER A 246 25.82 -8.65 13.50
N GLY A 247 26.83 -8.98 14.31
CA GLY A 247 26.84 -8.74 15.76
C GLY A 247 26.09 -9.80 16.56
N VAL A 248 25.40 -10.74 15.90
CA VAL A 248 24.89 -11.98 16.50
C VAL A 248 25.94 -13.07 16.32
N GLU A 249 26.19 -13.84 17.37
CA GLU A 249 27.18 -14.92 17.35
C GLU A 249 26.88 -15.93 16.23
N ASN A 250 27.90 -16.26 15.43
CA ASN A 250 27.83 -17.19 14.30
C ASN A 250 26.98 -16.73 13.10
N TYR A 251 26.58 -15.45 13.04
CA TYR A 251 25.84 -14.94 11.89
C TYR A 251 26.57 -13.79 11.20
N ASP A 252 26.62 -13.88 9.88
CA ASP A 252 26.95 -12.76 9.00
C ASP A 252 25.69 -12.25 8.30
N VAL A 253 25.79 -11.05 7.74
CA VAL A 253 24.71 -10.40 7.00
C VAL A 253 24.98 -10.56 5.51
N ALA A 254 24.02 -11.13 4.79
CA ALA A 254 23.93 -11.04 3.35
C ALA A 254 22.95 -9.93 2.97
N ALA A 255 23.22 -9.25 1.85
CA ALA A 255 22.37 -8.18 1.35
C ALA A 255 22.32 -8.19 -0.17
N PHE A 256 21.21 -7.70 -0.71
CA PHE A 256 21.18 -7.25 -2.09
C PHE A 256 20.40 -5.96 -2.28
N ASN A 257 20.71 -5.28 -3.37
CA ASN A 257 19.85 -4.30 -3.99
C ASN A 257 19.55 -4.75 -5.42
N ALA A 258 18.26 -4.85 -5.76
CA ALA A 258 17.80 -5.09 -7.11
C ALA A 258 16.88 -3.93 -7.51
N THR A 259 17.22 -3.22 -8.59
CA THR A 259 16.48 -2.04 -9.04
C THR A 259 16.25 -2.12 -10.54
N ARG A 260 15.04 -1.85 -11.00
CA ARG A 260 14.78 -1.72 -12.44
C ARG A 260 15.53 -0.52 -13.02
N ARG A 261 16.00 -0.64 -14.26
CA ARG A 261 16.66 0.48 -14.96
C ARG A 261 15.60 1.38 -15.58
N ALA A 262 15.55 2.64 -15.17
CA ALA A 262 14.71 3.63 -15.83
C ALA A 262 15.04 3.66 -17.35
N PRO A 263 14.02 3.72 -18.24
CA PRO A 263 12.62 4.02 -17.97
C PRO A 263 11.70 2.79 -17.77
N ALA A 264 12.18 1.67 -17.24
CA ALA A 264 11.33 0.49 -17.01
C ALA A 264 10.14 0.79 -16.09
N PRO A 265 8.92 0.27 -16.40
CA PRO A 265 7.76 0.41 -15.53
C PRO A 265 7.96 -0.35 -14.21
N THR A 266 7.15 -0.08 -13.21
CA THR A 266 7.09 -0.89 -11.99
C THR A 266 6.60 -2.32 -12.27
N VAL A 267 6.73 -3.22 -11.31
CA VAL A 267 6.17 -4.58 -11.37
C VAL A 267 5.22 -4.81 -10.20
N SER A 268 4.13 -5.51 -10.46
CA SER A 268 3.22 -6.02 -9.45
C SER A 268 3.11 -7.54 -9.59
N GLY A 269 3.00 -8.26 -8.48
CA GLY A 269 2.89 -9.73 -8.47
C GLY A 269 3.76 -10.41 -7.42
N SER A 270 3.96 -11.70 -7.61
CA SER A 270 4.77 -12.56 -6.76
C SER A 270 5.90 -13.18 -7.59
N GLY A 271 7.09 -13.32 -7.01
CA GLY A 271 8.22 -13.91 -7.74
C GLY A 271 9.54 -13.81 -7.00
N THR A 272 10.61 -14.29 -7.64
CA THR A 272 11.96 -14.25 -7.10
C THR A 272 12.52 -12.82 -7.10
N LEU A 273 13.30 -12.45 -6.10
CA LEU A 273 14.10 -11.22 -6.07
C LEU A 273 15.60 -11.48 -6.15
N ALA A 274 16.11 -12.62 -5.69
CA ALA A 274 17.52 -12.96 -5.80
C ALA A 274 17.77 -14.43 -5.53
N TYR A 275 18.90 -14.92 -6.02
CA TYR A 275 19.51 -16.18 -5.59
C TYR A 275 20.84 -15.90 -4.91
N PHE A 276 21.13 -16.69 -3.88
CA PHE A 276 22.41 -16.70 -3.18
C PHE A 276 22.94 -18.13 -3.15
N ASP A 277 24.21 -18.28 -3.52
CA ASP A 277 24.94 -19.55 -3.46
C ASP A 277 25.85 -19.55 -2.22
N PHE A 278 25.67 -20.53 -1.35
CA PHE A 278 26.48 -20.73 -0.15
C PHE A 278 27.23 -22.06 -0.20
N ALA A 279 28.54 -22.04 0.01
CA ALA A 279 29.32 -23.25 0.22
C ALA A 279 29.25 -23.66 1.69
N VAL A 280 28.98 -24.94 1.96
CA VAL A 280 29.05 -25.52 3.31
C VAL A 280 30.51 -25.72 3.69
N ILE A 281 30.99 -25.00 4.71
CA ILE A 281 32.39 -25.01 5.14
C ILE A 281 32.64 -25.82 6.42
N ASP A 282 31.61 -26.07 7.21
CA ASP A 282 31.67 -26.88 8.44
C ASP A 282 30.34 -27.62 8.65
N ALA A 283 30.40 -28.78 9.29
CA ALA A 283 29.23 -29.53 9.71
C ALA A 283 28.64 -29.04 11.05
N GLY A 284 29.36 -28.18 11.78
CA GLY A 284 28.88 -27.47 12.98
C GLY A 284 28.62 -28.37 14.20
N GLY A 285 29.24 -29.56 14.27
CA GLY A 285 29.10 -30.48 15.40
C GLY A 285 29.74 -31.85 15.16
N ALA A 286 29.91 -32.62 16.24
CA ALA A 286 30.51 -33.97 16.19
C ALA A 286 29.53 -35.08 15.77
N GLY A 287 28.24 -34.75 15.60
CA GLY A 287 27.22 -35.73 15.21
C GLY A 287 27.35 -36.17 13.74
N PRO A 288 26.78 -37.34 13.38
CA PRO A 288 26.72 -37.78 11.98
C PRO A 288 25.85 -36.86 11.10
N MET A 289 24.89 -36.17 11.73
CA MET A 289 24.02 -35.15 11.12
C MET A 289 23.75 -34.06 12.16
N ASN A 290 23.87 -32.80 11.75
CA ASN A 290 23.55 -31.64 12.57
C ASN A 290 22.47 -30.81 11.85
N GLN A 291 21.42 -30.42 12.58
CA GLN A 291 20.31 -29.63 12.05
C GLN A 291 20.43 -28.17 12.45
N PHE A 292 20.22 -27.28 11.51
CA PHE A 292 20.27 -25.83 11.69
C PHE A 292 18.93 -25.24 11.24
N PRO A 293 17.89 -25.23 12.08
CA PRO A 293 16.55 -24.74 11.72
C PRO A 293 16.47 -23.23 11.49
N GLN A 294 17.57 -22.51 11.75
CA GLN A 294 17.70 -21.06 11.58
C GLN A 294 18.95 -20.76 10.76
N ALA A 295 19.19 -21.55 9.71
CA ALA A 295 20.34 -21.35 8.84
C ALA A 295 20.26 -19.97 8.15
N PHE A 296 19.04 -19.53 7.84
CA PHE A 296 18.74 -18.22 7.26
C PHE A 296 17.58 -17.53 7.99
N VAL A 297 17.73 -16.25 8.31
CA VAL A 297 16.75 -15.51 9.12
C VAL A 297 16.67 -14.05 8.70
N PHE A 298 15.46 -13.50 8.57
CA PHE A 298 15.29 -12.05 8.45
C PHE A 298 15.54 -11.35 9.80
N PRO A 299 16.26 -10.22 9.84
CA PRO A 299 16.42 -9.45 11.07
C PRO A 299 15.05 -8.97 11.57
N THR A 300 14.86 -8.93 12.89
CA THR A 300 13.61 -8.45 13.49
C THR A 300 13.38 -6.94 13.31
N ALA A 301 14.40 -6.19 12.91
CA ALA A 301 14.31 -4.76 12.66
C ALA A 301 14.06 -4.48 11.17
N SER A 302 13.02 -3.70 10.86
CA SER A 302 12.59 -3.41 9.48
C SER A 302 13.47 -2.41 8.72
N ASN A 303 14.37 -1.70 9.40
CA ASN A 303 15.30 -0.74 8.78
C ASN A 303 16.38 -1.39 7.88
N PHE A 304 16.30 -2.69 7.69
CA PHE A 304 17.20 -3.45 6.82
C PHE A 304 16.55 -3.82 5.49
N ILE A 305 15.25 -3.55 5.31
CA ILE A 305 14.49 -3.96 4.14
C ILE A 305 13.68 -2.78 3.61
N TYR A 306 13.95 -2.40 2.36
CA TYR A 306 13.28 -1.29 1.69
C TYR A 306 12.73 -1.75 0.35
N LEU A 307 11.43 -1.59 0.19
CA LEU A 307 10.76 -1.78 -1.09
C LEU A 307 10.32 -0.39 -1.56
N MET A 308 10.64 -0.02 -2.80
CA MET A 308 10.37 1.30 -3.36
C MET A 308 9.40 1.22 -4.54
N GLY A 309 8.48 2.19 -4.58
CA GLY A 309 7.47 2.37 -5.63
C GLY A 309 8.00 3.03 -6.91
N GLU A 310 7.07 3.45 -7.78
CA GLU A 310 7.35 4.16 -9.05
C GLU A 310 8.13 5.46 -8.85
N GLU A 311 7.78 6.22 -7.80
CA GLU A 311 8.53 7.41 -7.41
C GLU A 311 9.64 7.03 -6.44
N TYR A 312 10.89 7.29 -6.84
CA TYR A 312 12.05 7.07 -5.99
C TYR A 312 11.88 7.80 -4.64
N GLY A 313 11.94 7.05 -3.54
CA GLY A 313 11.76 7.58 -2.19
C GLY A 313 10.34 7.40 -1.61
N ILE A 314 9.37 6.91 -2.40
CA ILE A 314 8.13 6.37 -1.85
C ILE A 314 8.35 4.93 -1.45
N PHE A 315 8.43 4.69 -0.14
CA PHE A 315 8.55 3.36 0.43
C PHE A 315 7.20 2.65 0.42
N LEU A 316 7.18 1.41 -0.08
CA LEU A 316 6.05 0.51 0.11
C LEU A 316 5.94 0.13 1.60
N PRO A 317 4.77 -0.36 2.06
CA PRO A 317 4.65 -0.91 3.41
C PRO A 317 5.77 -1.90 3.72
N SER A 318 6.31 -1.84 4.95
CA SER A 318 7.31 -2.82 5.41
C SER A 318 6.77 -4.23 5.16
N PRO A 319 7.53 -5.12 4.52
CA PRO A 319 7.02 -6.46 4.25
C PRO A 319 6.81 -7.27 5.53
N ARG A 320 5.93 -8.28 5.47
CA ARG A 320 5.95 -9.36 6.47
C ARG A 320 7.10 -10.30 6.14
N TYR A 321 7.72 -10.85 7.16
CA TYR A 321 8.77 -11.84 7.02
C TYR A 321 8.18 -13.19 7.37
N THR A 322 8.42 -14.19 6.53
CA THR A 322 8.05 -15.55 6.88
C THR A 322 9.06 -16.19 7.82
N ASP A 323 8.69 -17.38 8.31
CA ASP A 323 9.49 -18.18 9.23
C ASP A 323 10.89 -18.51 8.68
N MET A 324 11.75 -18.84 9.63
CA MET A 324 13.18 -19.13 9.46
C MET A 324 13.38 -20.36 8.59
N GLU A 325 14.41 -20.34 7.75
CA GLU A 325 14.73 -21.46 6.86
C GLU A 325 15.92 -22.25 7.40
N GLY A 326 15.84 -23.58 7.30
CA GLY A 326 16.80 -24.50 7.90
C GLY A 326 17.43 -25.50 6.94
N ILE A 327 18.61 -26.01 7.32
CA ILE A 327 19.32 -27.06 6.59
C ILE A 327 19.79 -28.17 7.54
N THR A 328 20.12 -29.34 6.99
CA THR A 328 20.82 -30.42 7.69
C THR A 328 22.18 -30.65 7.05
N VAL A 329 23.24 -30.71 7.86
CA VAL A 329 24.60 -30.98 7.37
C VAL A 329 25.11 -32.31 7.93
N THR A 330 25.68 -33.17 7.07
CA THR A 330 26.33 -34.41 7.46
C THR A 330 27.85 -34.27 7.54
N THR A 331 28.46 -34.99 8.48
CA THR A 331 29.92 -35.05 8.65
C THR A 331 30.61 -36.04 7.70
N GLY A 332 29.85 -36.81 6.91
CA GLY A 332 30.38 -37.80 5.96
C GLY A 332 30.17 -37.37 4.51
N GLY A 333 31.25 -36.99 3.83
CA GLY A 333 31.34 -36.84 2.37
C GLY A 333 32.20 -37.94 1.75
#